data_AF-A0A7S0MUH7-F1
#
_entry.id   AF-A0A7S0MUH7-F1
#
_cell.length_a   1.000
_cell.length_b   1.000
_cell.length_c   1.000
_cell.angle_alpha   90.00
_cell.angle_beta   90.00
_cell.angle_gamma   90.00
#
_symmetry.space_group_name_H-M   'P 1'
#
loop_
_entity.id
_entity.type
_entity.pdbx_description
1 polymer ?
#
loop_
_entity_poly.entity_id
_entity_poly.type
_entity_poly.pdbx_seq_one_letter_code
_entity_poly.pdbx_strand_id
1 'polypeptide(L)'
;MSQVNPRHPREMYAAGEAHVSRAILGSTSMDGISPWVDVNARGRYIPRTPAAYAYGMPWHWGELSEQVLRLYPLAAFANDPVAAFVQGNGDASVVCPTMELARTLAARNTTTVYHYAFALGPHDADFAPLSGLVPYAGGETSRRWASHAAELPFVFHNACGNAWSGLRHSSALETVCVKVRAATPGR
;
A
#
# COMPACT_ATOMS: atom_id res chain seq x y z
N MET A 1 26.26 19.96 15.30
CA MET A 1 25.10 19.04 15.31
C MET A 1 25.60 17.72 14.75
N SER A 2 25.62 16.62 15.52
CA SER A 2 25.98 15.32 14.95
C SER A 2 24.83 14.83 14.07
N GLN A 3 25.13 14.53 12.82
CA GLN A 3 24.16 13.94 11.91
C GLN A 3 23.80 12.53 12.41
N VAL A 4 22.51 12.26 12.64
CA VAL A 4 22.03 10.97 13.19
C VAL A 4 22.34 9.83 12.22
N ASN A 5 22.21 10.07 10.92
CA ASN A 5 22.57 9.13 9.86
C ASN A 5 23.68 9.73 8.99
N PRO A 6 24.94 9.28 9.11
CA PRO A 6 26.06 9.88 8.40
C PRO A 6 26.01 9.67 6.87
N ARG A 7 25.14 8.77 6.38
CA ARG A 7 24.95 8.44 4.96
C ARG A 7 23.54 7.91 4.68
N HIS A 8 23.25 7.63 3.41
CA HIS A 8 21.94 7.13 2.99
C HIS A 8 21.63 5.76 3.64
N PRO A 9 20.43 5.53 4.22
CA PRO A 9 20.12 4.30 4.94
C PRO A 9 20.37 3.02 4.15
N ARG A 10 20.09 3.03 2.83
CA ARG A 10 20.37 1.91 1.92
C ARG A 10 21.81 1.43 2.00
N GLU A 11 22.77 2.35 2.07
CA GLU A 11 24.19 2.00 2.15
C GLU A 11 24.55 1.38 3.51
N MET A 12 23.95 1.89 4.59
CA MET A 12 24.15 1.36 5.94
C MET A 12 23.60 -0.07 6.07
N TYR A 13 22.43 -0.35 5.49
CA TYR A 13 21.88 -1.71 5.43
C TYR A 13 22.76 -2.66 4.63
N ALA A 14 23.27 -2.22 3.48
CA ALA A 14 24.15 -3.01 2.62
C ALA A 14 25.49 -3.33 3.31
N ALA A 15 26.09 -2.35 4.01
CA ALA A 15 27.32 -2.55 4.77
C ALA A 15 27.13 -3.32 6.09
N GLY A 16 25.88 -3.56 6.50
CA GLY A 16 25.54 -4.26 7.74
C GLY A 16 25.66 -3.43 9.01
N GLU A 17 25.86 -2.11 8.89
CA GLU A 17 25.92 -1.13 9.99
C GLU A 17 24.58 -0.98 10.72
N ALA A 18 23.48 -1.36 10.07
CA ALA A 18 22.16 -1.37 10.71
C ALA A 18 21.95 -2.55 11.67
N HIS A 19 22.90 -3.49 11.79
CA HIS A 19 22.88 -4.63 12.71
C HIS A 19 21.58 -5.48 12.70
N VAL A 20 20.88 -5.52 11.57
CA VAL A 20 19.67 -6.34 11.41
C VAL A 20 20.04 -7.82 11.39
N SER A 21 19.44 -8.62 12.27
CA SER A 21 19.57 -10.09 12.31
C SER A 21 18.33 -10.81 11.80
N ARG A 22 17.14 -10.20 11.96
CA ARG A 22 15.87 -10.68 11.44
C ARG A 22 15.02 -9.50 10.99
N ALA A 23 14.30 -9.67 9.89
CA ALA A 23 13.35 -8.68 9.39
C ALA A 23 12.08 -9.36 8.88
N ILE A 24 10.94 -8.74 9.17
CA ILE A 24 9.67 -8.98 8.48
C ILE A 24 9.33 -7.69 7.75
N LEU A 25 9.21 -7.76 6.43
CA LEU A 25 8.96 -6.63 5.56
C LEU A 25 7.74 -6.95 4.71
N GLY A 26 6.95 -5.96 4.35
CA GLY A 26 5.84 -6.20 3.45
C GLY A 26 5.20 -4.92 2.97
N SER A 27 4.19 -5.13 2.14
CA SER A 27 3.40 -4.08 1.51
C SER A 27 1.96 -4.56 1.39
N THR A 28 1.07 -3.61 1.16
CA THR A 28 -0.32 -3.84 0.80
C THR A 28 -0.48 -3.80 -0.71
N SER A 29 -1.50 -4.49 -1.24
CA SER A 29 -1.77 -4.54 -2.68
C SER A 29 -1.99 -3.17 -3.33
N MET A 30 -2.42 -2.15 -2.58
CA MET A 30 -2.74 -0.81 -3.07
C MET A 30 -2.12 0.27 -2.16
N ASP A 31 -0.82 0.11 -1.86
CA ASP A 31 -0.05 0.95 -0.95
C ASP A 31 0.15 2.40 -1.42
N GLY A 32 -0.06 2.66 -2.72
CA GLY A 32 0.20 3.96 -3.34
C GLY A 32 -0.80 5.06 -2.99
N ILE A 33 -1.73 4.80 -2.08
CA ILE A 33 -2.80 5.76 -1.72
C ILE A 33 -2.33 6.79 -0.66
N SER A 34 -1.55 6.36 0.34
CA SER A 34 -1.21 7.14 1.55
C SER A 34 -0.36 8.39 1.32
N PRO A 35 0.72 8.38 0.51
CA PRO A 35 1.49 9.60 0.26
C PRO A 35 0.70 10.69 -0.49
N TRP A 36 -0.53 10.38 -0.91
CA TRP A 36 -1.38 11.23 -1.72
C TRP A 36 -2.80 11.38 -1.17
N VAL A 37 -3.05 11.11 0.11
CA VAL A 37 -4.31 11.52 0.73
C VAL A 37 -4.30 13.01 1.05
N ASP A 38 -3.12 13.57 1.33
CA ASP A 38 -2.93 14.98 1.66
C ASP A 38 -2.86 15.90 0.41
N VAL A 39 -3.05 15.36 -0.81
CA VAL A 39 -2.95 16.17 -2.04
C VAL A 39 -4.19 16.95 -2.44
N ASN A 40 -5.31 16.83 -1.71
CA ASN A 40 -6.30 17.90 -1.78
C ASN A 40 -5.72 19.24 -1.29
N ALA A 41 -4.70 19.24 -0.41
CA ALA A 41 -4.01 20.46 0.03
C ALA A 41 -2.93 20.97 -0.95
N ARG A 42 -2.47 20.14 -1.92
CA ARG A 42 -1.43 20.49 -2.92
C ARG A 42 -1.88 20.38 -4.38
N GLY A 43 -3.17 20.17 -4.62
CA GLY A 43 -3.76 20.10 -5.97
C GLY A 43 -3.34 18.89 -6.81
N ARG A 44 -2.84 17.79 -6.21
CA ARG A 44 -2.57 16.57 -7.00
C ARG A 44 -3.78 15.66 -7.04
N TYR A 45 -4.08 15.21 -8.24
CA TYR A 45 -5.36 14.67 -8.66
C TYR A 45 -5.22 13.17 -8.88
N ILE A 46 -6.04 12.37 -8.18
CA ILE A 46 -6.18 10.94 -8.48
C ILE A 46 -7.14 10.81 -9.68
N PRO A 47 -6.69 10.24 -10.80
CA PRO A 47 -7.51 10.15 -12.00
C PRO A 47 -8.69 9.20 -11.79
N ARG A 48 -9.90 9.69 -12.08
CA ARG A 48 -11.14 8.90 -11.99
C ARG A 48 -11.71 8.47 -13.35
N THR A 49 -11.13 8.95 -14.44
CA THR A 49 -11.55 8.58 -15.81
C THR A 49 -10.36 8.16 -16.65
N PRO A 50 -10.54 7.35 -17.71
CA PRO A 50 -9.45 6.96 -18.59
C PRO A 50 -8.71 8.15 -19.24
N ALA A 51 -9.46 9.17 -19.65
CA ALA A 51 -8.88 10.40 -20.22
C ALA A 51 -8.05 11.16 -19.18
N ALA A 52 -8.56 11.25 -17.95
CA ALA A 52 -7.87 11.84 -16.82
C ALA A 52 -6.59 11.06 -16.44
N TYR A 53 -6.61 9.74 -16.56
CA TYR A 53 -5.43 8.90 -16.34
C TYR A 53 -4.31 9.28 -17.30
N ALA A 54 -4.55 9.17 -18.60
CA ALA A 54 -3.53 9.50 -19.61
C ALA A 54 -3.06 10.96 -19.50
N TYR A 55 -3.99 11.91 -19.33
CA TYR A 55 -3.67 13.33 -19.20
C TYR A 55 -2.88 13.67 -17.93
N GLY A 56 -3.16 12.98 -16.82
CA GLY A 56 -2.58 13.24 -15.50
C GLY A 56 -1.16 12.70 -15.32
N MET A 57 -0.75 11.70 -16.11
CA MET A 57 0.52 10.99 -15.92
C MET A 57 1.77 11.89 -16.09
N PRO A 58 1.87 12.77 -17.09
CA PRO A 58 3.01 13.69 -17.22
C PRO A 58 3.20 14.60 -16.01
N TRP A 59 2.11 15.05 -15.38
CA TRP A 59 2.18 15.90 -14.18
C TRP A 59 2.73 15.16 -12.96
N HIS A 60 2.55 13.83 -12.91
CA HIS A 60 2.98 12.99 -11.78
C HIS A 60 4.35 12.38 -11.99
N TRP A 61 4.64 11.93 -13.21
CA TRP A 61 5.81 11.11 -13.55
C TRP A 61 6.79 11.81 -14.51
N GLY A 62 6.47 13.01 -14.98
CA GLY A 62 7.30 13.77 -15.89
C GLY A 62 7.65 12.97 -17.15
N GLU A 63 8.94 12.92 -17.46
CA GLU A 63 9.50 12.20 -18.61
C GLU A 63 9.26 10.68 -18.56
N LEU A 64 8.99 10.11 -17.37
CA LEU A 64 8.72 8.68 -17.21
C LEU A 64 7.26 8.29 -17.51
N SER A 65 6.37 9.27 -17.71
CA SER A 65 4.92 9.04 -17.87
C SER A 65 4.56 7.97 -18.91
N GLU A 66 5.15 8.02 -20.10
CA GLU A 66 4.94 7.03 -21.16
C GLU A 66 5.39 5.62 -20.76
N GLN A 67 6.50 5.50 -20.03
CA GLN A 67 6.95 4.21 -19.52
C GLN A 67 5.97 3.66 -18.48
N VAL A 68 5.49 4.50 -17.58
CA VAL A 68 4.56 4.09 -16.53
C VAL A 68 3.19 3.72 -17.13
N LEU A 69 2.69 4.47 -18.11
CA LEU A 69 1.47 4.13 -18.86
C LEU A 69 1.55 2.74 -19.51
N ARG A 70 2.73 2.33 -20.01
CA ARG A 70 2.94 0.99 -20.57
C ARG A 70 3.01 -0.11 -19.51
N LEU A 71 3.55 0.19 -18.33
CA LEU A 71 3.64 -0.77 -17.22
C LEU A 71 2.30 -0.96 -16.52
N TYR A 72 1.46 0.07 -16.47
CA TYR A 72 0.16 0.06 -15.80
C TYR A 72 -0.99 0.37 -16.77
N PRO A 73 -1.18 -0.41 -17.85
CA PRO A 73 -2.26 -0.16 -18.79
C PRO A 73 -3.61 -0.42 -18.13
N LEU A 74 -4.61 0.45 -18.35
CA LEU A 74 -5.95 0.33 -17.75
C LEU A 74 -6.61 -1.04 -17.96
N ALA A 75 -6.34 -1.70 -19.09
CA ALA A 75 -6.86 -3.03 -19.39
C ALA A 75 -6.45 -4.09 -18.35
N ALA A 76 -5.28 -3.95 -17.72
CA ALA A 76 -4.83 -4.85 -16.65
C ALA A 76 -5.54 -4.61 -15.31
N PHE A 77 -6.30 -3.52 -15.19
CA PHE A 77 -6.97 -3.08 -13.96
C PHE A 77 -8.49 -2.95 -14.17
N ALA A 78 -9.09 -3.82 -14.98
CA ALA A 78 -10.54 -3.78 -15.27
C ALA A 78 -11.03 -2.41 -15.79
N ASN A 79 -10.17 -1.68 -16.50
CA ASN A 79 -10.39 -0.31 -16.95
C ASN A 79 -10.62 0.71 -15.83
N ASP A 80 -10.11 0.44 -14.62
CA ASP A 80 -10.16 1.32 -13.46
C ASP A 80 -8.93 2.25 -13.40
N PRO A 81 -9.10 3.57 -13.65
CA PRO A 81 -8.03 4.56 -13.59
C PRO A 81 -7.40 4.71 -12.21
N VAL A 82 -8.20 4.57 -11.15
CA VAL A 82 -7.74 4.74 -9.77
C VAL A 82 -6.82 3.59 -9.40
N ALA A 83 -7.22 2.36 -9.73
CA ALA A 83 -6.41 1.17 -9.46
C ALA A 83 -5.07 1.18 -10.19
N ALA A 84 -5.06 1.45 -11.50
CA ALA A 84 -3.81 1.50 -12.27
C ALA A 84 -2.86 2.59 -11.75
N PHE A 85 -3.40 3.76 -11.41
CA PHE A 85 -2.61 4.87 -10.87
C PHE A 85 -2.06 4.59 -9.47
N VAL A 86 -2.90 4.07 -8.56
CA VAL A 86 -2.50 3.72 -7.19
C VAL A 86 -1.48 2.59 -7.19
N GLN A 87 -1.64 1.58 -8.06
CA GLN A 87 -0.65 0.52 -8.19
C GLN A 87 0.71 1.08 -8.61
N GLY A 88 0.78 1.87 -9.68
CA GLY A 88 2.06 2.42 -10.14
C GLY A 88 2.76 3.29 -9.10
N ASN A 89 2.00 4.11 -8.38
CA ASN A 89 2.53 4.90 -7.27
C ASN A 89 3.00 4.02 -6.10
N GLY A 90 2.23 2.99 -5.75
CA GLY A 90 2.56 2.06 -4.68
C GLY A 90 3.83 1.28 -4.98
N ASP A 91 3.98 0.85 -6.23
CA ASP A 91 5.15 0.12 -6.67
C ASP A 91 6.42 0.97 -6.60
N ALA A 92 6.37 2.23 -7.01
CA ALA A 92 7.55 3.10 -6.93
C ALA A 92 7.87 3.58 -5.51
N SER A 93 6.86 3.82 -4.68
CA SER A 93 7.07 4.45 -3.37
C SER A 93 7.19 3.48 -2.19
N VAL A 94 6.63 2.27 -2.31
CA VAL A 94 6.56 1.31 -1.19
C VAL A 94 7.00 -0.09 -1.61
N VAL A 95 6.34 -0.72 -2.60
CA VAL A 95 6.54 -2.14 -2.90
C VAL A 95 7.95 -2.41 -3.42
N CYS A 96 8.41 -1.72 -4.47
CA CYS A 96 9.75 -1.94 -5.02
C CYS A 96 10.86 -1.58 -4.01
N PRO A 97 10.82 -0.43 -3.31
CA PRO A 97 11.80 -0.13 -2.26
C PRO A 97 11.83 -1.16 -1.13
N THR A 98 10.66 -1.67 -0.70
CA THR A 98 10.57 -2.72 0.34
C THR A 98 11.20 -4.02 -0.13
N MET A 99 10.91 -4.44 -1.38
CA MET A 99 11.54 -5.62 -1.97
C MET A 99 13.06 -5.44 -2.14
N GLU A 100 13.52 -4.26 -2.53
CA GLU A 100 14.95 -3.96 -2.67
C GLU A 100 15.66 -4.03 -1.32
N LEU A 101 15.05 -3.49 -0.25
CA LEU A 101 15.58 -3.61 1.10
C LEU A 101 15.60 -5.08 1.56
N ALA A 102 14.52 -5.82 1.32
CA ALA A 102 14.44 -7.24 1.66
C ALA A 102 15.54 -8.05 0.98
N ARG A 103 15.79 -7.82 -0.32
CA ARG A 103 16.89 -8.44 -1.07
C ARG A 103 18.26 -8.02 -0.54
N THR A 104 18.44 -6.73 -0.24
CA THR A 104 19.68 -6.19 0.35
C THR A 104 20.02 -6.90 1.66
N LEU A 105 19.02 -7.08 2.52
CA LEU A 105 19.17 -7.79 3.80
C LEU A 105 19.41 -9.29 3.60
N ALA A 106 18.66 -9.93 2.70
CA ALA A 106 18.78 -11.37 2.43
C ALA A 106 20.12 -11.76 1.80
N ALA A 107 20.76 -10.84 1.06
CA ALA A 107 22.12 -11.04 0.54
C ALA A 107 23.18 -11.13 1.65
N ARG A 108 22.84 -10.74 2.89
CA ARG A 108 23.70 -10.92 4.06
C ARG A 108 23.43 -12.30 4.64
N ASN A 109 24.42 -13.19 4.59
CA ASN A 109 24.35 -14.56 5.13
C ASN A 109 24.04 -14.64 6.65
N THR A 110 23.96 -13.50 7.34
CA THR A 110 23.68 -13.37 8.77
C THR A 110 22.25 -12.88 9.08
N THR A 111 21.42 -12.62 8.06
CA THR A 111 20.07 -12.06 8.25
C THR A 111 18.98 -13.00 7.75
N THR A 112 17.97 -13.27 8.57
CA THR A 112 16.74 -13.95 8.13
C THR A 112 15.69 -12.91 7.72
N VAL A 113 15.17 -13.02 6.50
CA VAL A 113 14.17 -12.08 5.98
C VAL A 113 12.88 -12.83 5.62
N TYR A 114 11.76 -12.34 6.13
CA TYR A 114 10.42 -12.73 5.72
C TYR A 114 9.78 -11.57 4.97
N HIS A 115 9.23 -11.84 3.79
CA HIS A 115 8.50 -10.85 3.01
C HIS A 115 7.04 -11.25 2.89
N TYR A 116 6.11 -10.31 3.11
CA TYR A 116 4.67 -10.53 2.91
C TYR A 116 4.07 -9.54 1.92
N ALA A 117 2.96 -9.95 1.30
CA ALA A 117 2.09 -9.07 0.52
C ALA A 117 0.67 -9.21 1.09
N PHE A 118 0.13 -8.12 1.62
CA PHE A 118 -1.22 -8.10 2.19
C PHE A 118 -2.21 -7.64 1.12
N ALA A 119 -3.14 -8.52 0.74
CA ALA A 119 -4.08 -8.28 -0.36
C ALA A 119 -5.54 -8.53 0.05
N LEU A 120 -5.81 -8.57 1.35
CA LEU A 120 -7.15 -8.79 1.87
C LEU A 120 -7.86 -7.43 1.99
N GLY A 121 -8.90 -7.20 1.18
CA GLY A 121 -9.70 -5.98 1.28
C GLY A 121 -10.71 -5.74 0.14
N PRO A 122 -11.38 -4.55 0.13
CA PRO A 122 -11.37 -3.62 1.26
C PRO A 122 -12.29 -4.12 2.37
N HIS A 123 -12.11 -3.58 3.57
CA HIS A 123 -13.00 -3.78 4.71
C HIS A 123 -13.55 -2.42 5.14
N ASP A 124 -14.55 -2.41 6.02
CA ASP A 124 -15.21 -1.15 6.44
C ASP A 124 -14.27 -0.13 7.10
N ALA A 125 -13.08 -0.57 7.49
CA ALA A 125 -12.00 0.21 8.08
C ALA A 125 -10.89 0.64 7.09
N ASP A 126 -10.94 0.19 5.84
CA ASP A 126 -9.95 0.51 4.80
C ASP A 126 -10.11 1.98 4.34
N PHE A 127 -8.99 2.66 4.10
CA PHE A 127 -8.97 4.06 3.70
C PHE A 127 -9.64 4.32 2.33
N ALA A 128 -9.49 3.43 1.34
CA ALA A 128 -10.00 3.70 -0.01
C ALA A 128 -11.55 3.74 -0.08
N PRO A 129 -12.30 2.83 0.57
CA PRO A 129 -13.75 2.99 0.69
C PRO A 129 -14.16 4.21 1.50
N LEU A 130 -13.47 4.50 2.61
CA LEU A 130 -13.76 5.67 3.46
C LEU A 130 -13.60 7.01 2.71
N SER A 131 -12.68 7.05 1.75
CA SER A 131 -12.44 8.21 0.88
C SER A 131 -13.25 8.21 -0.42
N GLY A 132 -14.09 7.20 -0.65
CA GLY A 132 -14.87 7.05 -1.88
C GLY A 132 -14.00 6.88 -3.13
N LEU A 133 -12.80 6.32 -2.98
CA LEU A 133 -11.92 5.97 -4.10
C LEU A 133 -12.28 4.62 -4.71
N VAL A 134 -12.75 3.69 -3.88
CA VAL A 134 -13.32 2.40 -4.31
C VAL A 134 -14.64 2.14 -3.61
N PRO A 135 -15.59 1.41 -4.22
CA PRO A 135 -16.81 1.01 -3.53
C PRO A 135 -16.52 0.00 -2.39
N TYR A 136 -17.30 0.07 -1.30
CA TYR A 136 -17.19 -0.84 -0.14
C TYR A 136 -17.40 -2.32 -0.52
N ALA A 137 -18.24 -2.61 -1.52
CA ALA A 137 -18.47 -3.95 -2.02
C ALA A 137 -18.98 -3.91 -3.47
N GLY A 138 -18.52 -4.83 -4.31
CA GLY A 138 -19.23 -5.18 -5.55
C GLY A 138 -18.42 -5.27 -6.85
N GLY A 139 -17.11 -4.97 -6.85
CA GLY A 139 -16.26 -5.04 -8.05
C GLY A 139 -15.05 -5.96 -7.92
N GLU A 140 -14.51 -6.44 -9.04
CA GLU A 140 -13.25 -7.21 -9.06
C GLU A 140 -12.09 -6.40 -8.46
N THR A 141 -12.02 -5.10 -8.78
CA THR A 141 -11.08 -4.16 -8.19
C THR A 141 -11.18 -4.13 -6.67
N SER A 142 -12.40 -4.06 -6.13
CA SER A 142 -12.60 -4.04 -4.66
C SER A 142 -12.05 -5.32 -4.03
N ARG A 143 -12.36 -6.52 -4.53
CA ARG A 143 -11.98 -7.78 -3.85
C ARG A 143 -10.47 -8.02 -3.67
N ARG A 144 -9.62 -7.27 -4.38
CA ARG A 144 -8.16 -7.37 -4.31
C ARG A 144 -7.51 -6.09 -3.78
N TRP A 145 -8.31 -5.20 -3.20
CA TRP A 145 -7.86 -3.89 -2.76
C TRP A 145 -7.59 -3.89 -1.28
N ALA A 146 -6.32 -3.82 -0.89
CA ALA A 146 -5.91 -3.46 0.46
C ALA A 146 -5.10 -2.17 0.38
N SER A 147 -5.64 -1.08 0.91
CA SER A 147 -4.93 0.19 0.96
C SER A 147 -3.74 0.15 1.90
N HIS A 148 -2.92 1.20 1.82
CA HIS A 148 -1.88 1.45 2.80
C HIS A 148 -2.36 1.27 4.24
N ALA A 149 -1.60 0.48 5.00
CA ALA A 149 -1.86 0.14 6.39
C ALA A 149 -3.15 -0.67 6.64
N ALA A 150 -3.79 -1.24 5.61
CA ALA A 150 -4.97 -2.09 5.75
C ALA A 150 -4.72 -3.38 6.55
N GLU A 151 -3.47 -3.79 6.72
CA GLU A 151 -3.08 -4.96 7.51
C GLU A 151 -3.06 -4.68 9.02
N LEU A 152 -2.95 -3.42 9.45
CA LEU A 152 -2.76 -3.09 10.88
C LEU A 152 -3.86 -3.69 11.77
N PRO A 153 -5.15 -3.65 11.38
CA PRO A 153 -6.21 -4.28 12.16
C PRO A 153 -5.98 -5.79 12.42
N PHE A 154 -5.32 -6.48 11.49
CA PHE A 154 -5.03 -7.91 11.61
C PHE A 154 -3.79 -8.16 12.46
N VAL A 155 -2.75 -7.34 12.29
CA VAL A 155 -1.50 -7.43 13.07
C VAL A 155 -1.77 -7.23 14.56
N PHE A 156 -2.63 -6.28 14.92
CA PHE A 156 -2.94 -5.96 16.32
C PHE A 156 -4.20 -6.66 16.86
N HIS A 157 -4.75 -7.63 16.11
CA HIS A 157 -5.95 -8.36 16.50
C HIS A 157 -7.17 -7.45 16.82
N ASN A 158 -7.25 -6.31 16.13
CA ASN A 158 -8.32 -5.33 16.20
C ASN A 158 -9.03 -5.18 14.86
N ALA A 159 -9.19 -6.28 14.11
CA ALA A 159 -9.94 -6.35 12.85
C ALA A 159 -11.44 -6.00 12.98
N CYS A 160 -11.89 -5.71 14.20
CA CYS A 160 -13.22 -5.22 14.53
C CYS A 160 -13.25 -3.70 14.80
N GLY A 161 -12.09 -3.04 14.86
CA GLY A 161 -11.95 -1.59 15.03
C GLY A 161 -11.68 -0.91 13.70
N ASN A 162 -12.12 0.34 13.55
CA ASN A 162 -11.66 1.18 12.46
C ASN A 162 -10.14 1.39 12.59
N ALA A 163 -9.38 1.19 11.51
CA ALA A 163 -7.91 1.33 11.47
C ALA A 163 -7.42 2.72 11.93
N TRP A 164 -8.36 3.67 12.04
CA TRP A 164 -8.16 5.06 12.39
C TRP A 164 -8.93 5.50 13.66
N SER A 165 -9.32 4.57 14.57
CA SER A 165 -10.11 4.87 15.81
C SER A 165 -9.55 5.95 16.73
N GLY A 166 -8.31 6.42 16.54
CA GLY A 166 -7.81 7.60 17.23
C GLY A 166 -8.67 8.86 17.02
N LEU A 167 -9.58 8.87 16.03
CA LEU A 167 -10.35 10.06 15.67
C LEU A 167 -11.88 10.01 15.84
N ARG A 168 -12.52 8.89 16.20
CA ARG A 168 -13.97 8.90 16.52
C ARG A 168 -14.36 7.87 17.57
N HIS A 169 -14.42 8.31 18.82
CA HIS A 169 -15.40 7.80 19.78
C HIS A 169 -16.77 8.41 19.42
N SER A 170 -17.45 7.86 18.43
CA SER A 170 -18.89 8.13 18.26
C SER A 170 -19.61 6.79 18.26
N SER A 171 -20.39 6.60 19.32
CA SER A 171 -21.08 5.38 19.77
C SER A 171 -22.23 4.90 18.86
N ALA A 172 -22.11 5.01 17.54
CA ALA A 172 -23.23 4.77 16.62
C ALA A 172 -22.92 3.96 15.34
N LEU A 173 -21.73 3.37 15.21
CA LEU A 173 -21.46 2.42 14.12
C LEU A 173 -21.47 1.01 14.68
N GLU A 174 -22.45 0.21 14.28
CA GLU A 174 -22.46 -1.23 14.54
C GLU A 174 -21.14 -1.83 14.08
N THR A 175 -20.47 -2.53 14.99
CA THR A 175 -19.18 -3.18 14.76
C THR A 175 -19.37 -4.29 13.72
N VAL A 176 -19.04 -4.02 12.46
CA VAL A 176 -18.98 -5.08 11.44
C VAL A 176 -17.67 -5.83 11.62
N CYS A 177 -17.72 -6.95 12.33
CA CYS A 177 -16.55 -7.81 12.51
C CYS A 177 -16.30 -8.62 11.23
N VAL A 178 -15.08 -8.53 10.68
CA VAL A 178 -14.61 -9.53 9.70
C VAL A 178 -14.36 -10.84 10.46
N LYS A 179 -15.32 -11.77 10.42
CA LYS A 179 -15.09 -13.15 10.87
C LYS A 179 -14.15 -13.83 9.89
N VAL A 180 -12.85 -13.79 10.16
CA VAL A 180 -11.89 -14.68 9.51
C VAL A 180 -12.18 -16.10 9.97
N ARG A 181 -12.92 -16.88 9.18
CA ARG A 181 -13.02 -18.32 9.43
C ARG A 181 -11.65 -18.92 9.11
N ALA A 182 -10.98 -19.47 10.12
CA ALA A 182 -9.81 -20.31 9.90
C ALA A 182 -10.21 -21.44 8.94
N ALA A 183 -9.51 -21.57 7.81
CA ALA A 183 -9.68 -22.71 6.94
C ALA A 183 -9.28 -23.96 7.72
N THR A 184 -10.24 -24.84 8.02
CA THR A 184 -9.95 -26.14 8.62
C THR A 184 -9.08 -26.91 7.62
N PRO A 185 -7.91 -27.45 8.02
CA PRO A 185 -7.13 -28.30 7.13
C PRO A 185 -7.99 -29.50 6.74
N GLY A 186 -8.19 -29.70 5.44
CA GLY A 186 -8.82 -30.91 4.91
C GLY A 186 -7.99 -32.12 5.34
N ARG A 187 -8.64 -33.08 6.01
CA ARG A 187 -8.07 -34.41 6.27
C ARG A 187 -8.17 -35.28 5.03
#